data_AF-A0A7V2CZA2-F1
#
_entry.id   AF-A0A7V2CZA2-F1
#
_cell.length_a   1.000
_cell.length_b   1.000
_cell.length_c   1.000
_cell.angle_alpha   90.00
_cell.angle_beta   90.00
_cell.angle_gamma   90.00
#
_symmetry.space_group_name_H-M   'P 1'
#
loop_
_entity.id
_entity.type
_entity.pdbx_description
1 polymer ?
#
loop_
_entity_poly.entity_id
_entity_poly.type
_entity_poly.pdbx_seq_one_letter_code
_entity_poly.pdbx_strand_id
1 'polypeptide(L)'
;MKNLIALLCTVSLSVAAVAGPDHDHGPKIKAGPNGGRILTKVEPHAEFLVTPERKVKITFLDGANQPVAPKGQVVSVTTGDRMSPTKLTFVAAGDALVSEQALPEGNAWPAVVQIRASAESKPMVEKFMINLAICSGCKRAEYACTCGHSH
;
A
#
# COMPACT_ATOMS: atom_id res chain seq x y z
N MET A 1 0.13 -42.75 63.03
CA MET A 1 1.60 -42.62 63.02
C MET A 1 1.95 -41.89 61.73
N LYS A 2 2.01 -40.54 61.74
CA LYS A 2 3.20 -39.71 62.00
C LYS A 2 4.14 -39.74 60.77
N ASN A 3 4.35 -38.54 60.19
CA ASN A 3 5.45 -38.13 59.30
C ASN A 3 5.13 -38.22 57.79
N LEU A 4 5.55 -37.30 56.91
CA LEU A 4 6.41 -36.12 57.05
C LEU A 4 6.13 -35.16 55.88
N ILE A 5 6.33 -33.87 56.15
CA ILE A 5 6.28 -32.72 55.26
C ILE A 5 7.39 -32.77 54.20
N ALA A 6 7.08 -32.35 52.97
CA ALA A 6 8.05 -31.71 52.07
C ALA A 6 7.31 -30.74 51.12
N LEU A 7 7.20 -29.50 51.59
CA LEU A 7 6.70 -28.35 50.84
C LEU A 7 7.85 -27.83 49.94
N LEU A 8 7.85 -28.17 48.65
CA LEU A 8 8.71 -27.51 47.66
C LEU A 8 8.01 -26.26 47.12
N CYS A 9 8.36 -25.09 47.69
CA CYS A 9 8.03 -23.79 47.12
C CYS A 9 8.99 -23.49 45.96
N THR A 10 8.56 -23.75 44.72
CA THR A 10 9.24 -23.25 43.53
C THR A 10 8.88 -21.77 43.32
N VAL A 11 9.75 -20.87 43.77
CA VAL A 11 9.68 -19.44 43.43
C VAL A 11 10.00 -19.30 41.95
N SER A 12 8.97 -19.10 41.13
CA SER A 12 9.12 -18.77 39.72
C SER A 12 9.35 -17.27 39.61
N LEU A 13 10.56 -16.87 39.23
CA LEU A 13 10.93 -15.48 38.98
C LEU A 13 10.43 -15.08 37.59
N SER A 14 9.26 -14.45 37.51
CA SER A 14 8.72 -13.91 36.26
C SER A 14 9.51 -12.67 35.84
N VAL A 15 10.31 -12.80 34.79
CA VAL A 15 10.95 -11.65 34.12
C VAL A 15 9.85 -10.78 33.51
N ALA A 16 9.76 -9.53 33.94
CA ALA A 16 8.91 -8.54 33.31
C ALA A 16 9.45 -8.24 31.91
N ALA A 17 8.67 -8.56 30.87
CA ALA A 17 8.95 -8.13 29.51
C ALA A 17 8.86 -6.59 29.46
N VAL A 18 10.00 -5.94 29.23
CA VAL A 18 10.04 -4.51 28.93
C VAL A 18 9.45 -4.31 27.53
N ALA A 19 8.21 -3.84 27.47
CA ALA A 19 7.65 -3.32 26.24
C ALA A 19 8.45 -2.07 25.86
N GLY A 20 9.25 -2.16 24.79
CA GLY A 20 9.92 -1.02 24.21
C GLY A 20 8.91 0.01 23.67
N PRO A 21 9.30 1.28 23.50
CA PRO A 21 8.41 2.32 23.02
C PRO A 21 7.90 1.99 21.61
N ASP A 22 6.59 1.83 21.48
CA ASP A 22 5.87 1.73 20.21
C ASP A 22 5.96 3.10 19.51
N HIS A 23 6.87 3.21 18.54
CA HIS A 23 6.90 4.35 17.64
C HIS A 23 5.93 4.06 16.49
N ASP A 24 4.70 4.57 16.62
CA ASP A 24 3.66 4.46 15.58
C ASP A 24 4.06 5.31 14.37
N HIS A 25 4.66 4.67 13.37
CA HIS A 25 5.12 5.29 12.14
C HIS A 25 4.02 5.31 11.07
N GLY A 26 3.10 6.28 11.17
CA GLY A 26 2.18 6.66 10.10
C GLY A 26 1.10 5.63 9.72
N PRO A 27 0.13 6.02 8.87
CA PRO A 27 -0.96 5.14 8.47
C PRO A 27 -0.43 3.93 7.70
N LYS A 28 -0.69 2.73 8.26
CA LYS A 28 -0.27 1.46 7.66
C LYS A 28 -0.88 1.30 6.26
N ILE A 29 -0.02 1.09 5.26
CA ILE A 29 -0.44 0.76 3.90
C ILE A 29 -1.23 -0.54 3.94
N LYS A 30 -2.41 -0.55 3.31
CA LYS A 30 -3.24 -1.74 3.18
C LYS A 30 -2.90 -2.46 1.87
N ALA A 31 -2.72 -3.78 1.98
CA ALA A 31 -2.53 -4.66 0.84
C ALA A 31 -3.81 -4.73 -0.01
N GLY A 32 -3.67 -4.51 -1.31
CA GLY A 32 -4.74 -4.76 -2.27
C GLY A 32 -4.81 -6.23 -2.71
N PRO A 33 -5.97 -6.67 -3.24
CA PRO A 33 -6.19 -8.04 -3.70
C PRO A 33 -5.28 -8.46 -4.85
N ASN A 34 -4.76 -7.50 -5.64
CA ASN A 34 -3.82 -7.77 -6.74
C ASN A 34 -2.34 -7.62 -6.33
N GLY A 35 -2.04 -7.43 -5.05
CA GLY A 35 -0.65 -7.25 -4.58
C GLY A 35 -0.18 -5.78 -4.49
N GLY A 36 -1.02 -4.83 -4.89
CA GLY A 36 -0.73 -3.40 -4.88
C GLY A 36 -1.05 -2.70 -3.55
N ARG A 37 -1.04 -1.36 -3.61
CA ARG A 37 -1.36 -0.44 -2.50
C ARG A 37 -2.80 0.03 -2.61
N ILE A 38 -3.61 -0.15 -1.56
CA ILE A 38 -4.93 0.47 -1.50
C ILE A 38 -4.81 1.97 -1.14
N LEU A 39 -5.44 2.81 -1.95
CA LEU A 39 -5.63 4.23 -1.76
C LEU A 39 -7.00 4.44 -1.10
N THR A 40 -7.00 4.64 0.23
CA THR A 40 -8.22 4.66 1.05
C THR A 40 -8.87 6.03 1.18
N LYS A 41 -8.32 7.06 0.52
CA LYS A 41 -8.83 8.43 0.61
C LYS A 41 -9.80 8.79 -0.52
N VAL A 42 -10.06 7.86 -1.44
CA VAL A 42 -11.01 7.99 -2.54
C VAL A 42 -12.10 6.93 -2.40
N GLU A 43 -13.33 7.24 -2.79
CA GLU A 43 -14.44 6.28 -2.85
C GLU A 43 -14.99 6.15 -4.28
N PRO A 44 -15.18 4.93 -4.81
CA PRO A 44 -14.71 3.66 -4.24
C PRO A 44 -13.18 3.68 -4.01
N HIS A 45 -12.71 2.96 -2.98
CA HIS A 45 -11.27 2.73 -2.77
C HIS A 45 -10.60 2.29 -4.08
N ALA A 46 -9.32 2.58 -4.25
CA ALA A 46 -8.59 2.18 -5.45
C ALA A 46 -7.30 1.44 -5.09
N GLU A 47 -7.02 0.32 -5.74
CA GLU A 47 -5.72 -0.34 -5.68
C GLU A 47 -4.81 0.20 -6.78
N PHE A 48 -3.62 0.68 -6.39
CA PHE A 48 -2.53 1.02 -7.27
C PHE A 48 -1.57 -0.16 -7.39
N LEU A 49 -1.36 -0.66 -8.61
CA LEU A 49 -0.44 -1.76 -8.91
C LEU A 49 0.47 -1.39 -10.09
N VAL A 50 1.76 -1.68 -9.97
CA VAL A 50 2.69 -1.69 -11.11
C VAL A 50 2.73 -3.09 -11.71
N THR A 51 2.39 -3.21 -12.99
CA THR A 51 2.37 -4.50 -13.71
C THR A 51 3.78 -4.94 -14.15
N PRO A 52 3.98 -6.20 -14.56
CA PRO A 52 5.26 -6.66 -15.13
C PRO A 52 5.72 -5.84 -16.34
N GLU A 53 4.78 -5.31 -17.13
CA GLU A 53 5.04 -4.42 -18.28
C GLU A 53 5.35 -2.98 -17.84
N ARG A 54 5.53 -2.75 -16.54
CA ARG A 54 5.82 -1.45 -15.91
C ARG A 54 4.70 -0.42 -16.11
N LYS A 55 3.49 -0.86 -16.43
CA LYS A 55 2.29 0.00 -16.47
C LYS A 55 1.68 0.11 -15.10
N VAL A 56 0.93 1.18 -14.86
CA VAL A 56 0.11 1.31 -13.65
C VAL A 56 -1.28 0.78 -13.95
N LYS A 57 -1.74 -0.18 -13.15
CA LYS A 57 -3.13 -0.64 -13.11
C LYS A 57 -3.82 -0.04 -11.89
N ILE A 58 -5.00 0.52 -12.10
CA ILE A 58 -5.90 1.01 -11.06
C ILE A 58 -7.15 0.14 -11.07
N THR A 59 -7.40 -0.53 -9.95
CA THR A 59 -8.61 -1.33 -9.74
C THR A 59 -9.44 -0.67 -8.65
N PHE A 60 -10.67 -0.27 -8.96
CA PHE A 60 -11.58 0.26 -7.95
C PHE A 60 -12.15 -0.89 -7.13
N LEU A 61 -12.37 -0.65 -5.85
CA LEU A 61 -12.73 -1.63 -4.85
C LEU A 61 -13.98 -1.19 -4.09
N ASP A 62 -14.91 -2.12 -3.87
CA ASP A 62 -16.07 -1.89 -3.00
C ASP A 62 -15.70 -1.95 -1.50
N GLY A 63 -16.71 -1.82 -0.63
CA GLY A 63 -16.54 -1.90 0.83
C GLY A 63 -16.04 -3.26 1.35
N ALA A 64 -16.12 -4.32 0.54
CA ALA A 64 -15.56 -5.64 0.81
C ALA A 64 -14.15 -5.84 0.20
N ASN A 65 -13.55 -4.77 -0.35
CA ASN A 65 -12.30 -4.78 -1.12
C ASN A 65 -12.35 -5.69 -2.36
N GLN A 66 -13.54 -5.87 -2.95
CA GLN A 66 -13.71 -6.60 -4.21
C GLN A 66 -13.62 -5.66 -5.40
N PRO A 67 -12.99 -6.07 -6.52
CA PRO A 67 -12.94 -5.27 -7.74
C PRO A 67 -14.33 -4.86 -8.24
N VAL A 68 -14.46 -3.59 -8.62
CA VAL A 68 -15.64 -3.04 -9.30
C VAL A 68 -15.22 -2.29 -10.55
N ALA A 69 -16.01 -2.40 -11.61
CA ALA A 69 -15.73 -1.73 -12.87
C ALA A 69 -15.70 -0.19 -12.70
N PRO A 70 -14.81 0.52 -13.43
CA PRO A 70 -14.81 1.98 -13.46
C PRO A 70 -16.13 2.52 -14.04
N LYS A 71 -16.68 3.54 -13.40
CA LYS A 71 -17.94 4.23 -13.72
C LYS A 71 -17.71 5.69 -14.10
N GLY A 72 -16.65 5.97 -14.87
CA GLY A 72 -16.31 7.32 -15.33
C GLY A 72 -15.28 8.07 -14.48
N GLN A 73 -14.62 7.39 -13.54
CA GLN A 73 -13.49 7.96 -12.81
C GLN A 73 -12.35 8.32 -13.77
N VAL A 74 -11.65 9.42 -13.47
CA VAL A 74 -10.50 9.87 -14.24
C VAL A 74 -9.26 9.79 -13.35
N VAL A 75 -8.22 9.13 -13.85
CA VAL A 75 -6.94 8.98 -13.13
C VAL A 75 -5.82 9.63 -13.92
N SER A 76 -4.91 10.29 -13.21
CA SER A 76 -3.60 10.66 -13.73
C SER A 76 -2.52 10.44 -12.67
N VAL A 77 -1.36 10.00 -13.12
CA VAL A 77 -0.18 9.82 -12.26
C VAL A 77 0.96 10.66 -12.83
N THR A 78 1.52 11.55 -12.02
CA THR A 78 2.73 12.29 -12.37
C THR A 78 3.89 11.72 -11.56
N THR A 79 4.95 11.28 -12.23
CA THR A 79 6.09 10.61 -11.60
C THR A 79 7.38 10.80 -12.41
N GLY A 80 8.47 10.13 -12.05
CA GLY A 80 9.78 10.27 -12.71
C GLY A 80 10.66 11.35 -12.08
N ASP A 81 11.57 11.90 -12.89
CA ASP A 81 12.45 13.00 -12.49
C ASP A 81 11.64 14.25 -12.16
N ARG A 82 11.96 14.94 -11.05
CA ARG A 82 11.26 16.17 -10.66
C ARG A 82 11.48 17.32 -11.65
N MET A 83 12.62 17.34 -12.34
CA MET A 83 12.97 18.33 -13.36
C MET A 83 12.33 18.01 -14.72
N SER A 84 11.95 16.74 -14.94
CA SER A 84 11.29 16.29 -16.18
C SER A 84 10.24 15.21 -15.86
N PRO A 85 9.10 15.61 -15.26
CA PRO A 85 8.11 14.64 -14.80
C PRO A 85 7.40 13.97 -15.99
N THR A 86 7.20 12.67 -15.88
CA THR A 86 6.36 11.88 -16.76
C THR A 86 4.92 11.89 -16.24
N LYS A 87 3.96 12.26 -17.09
CA LYS A 87 2.53 12.15 -16.81
C LYS A 87 1.96 10.91 -17.51
N LEU A 88 1.38 10.00 -16.72
CA LEU A 88 0.66 8.84 -17.20
C LEU A 88 -0.84 9.14 -17.30
N THR A 89 -1.40 8.84 -18.46
CA THR A 89 -2.86 8.79 -18.73
C THR A 89 -3.33 7.35 -18.75
N PHE A 90 -4.64 7.16 -18.56
CA PHE A 90 -5.22 5.85 -18.32
C PHE A 90 -6.39 5.60 -19.25
N VAL A 91 -6.51 4.35 -19.69
CA VAL A 91 -7.61 3.84 -20.49
C VAL A 91 -8.26 2.65 -19.81
N ALA A 92 -9.54 2.41 -20.09
CA ALA A 92 -10.23 1.24 -19.58
C ALA A 92 -9.67 -0.05 -20.19
N ALA A 93 -9.44 -1.05 -19.35
CA ALA A 93 -9.00 -2.38 -19.73
C ALA A 93 -9.68 -3.41 -18.83
N GLY A 94 -10.84 -3.92 -19.28
CA GLY A 94 -11.73 -4.74 -18.46
C GLY A 94 -12.25 -3.96 -17.25
N ASP A 95 -12.18 -4.55 -16.07
CA ASP A 95 -12.64 -3.96 -14.79
C ASP A 95 -11.59 -3.04 -14.14
N ALA A 96 -10.61 -2.55 -14.90
CA ALA A 96 -9.54 -1.70 -14.41
C ALA A 96 -9.25 -0.54 -15.37
N LEU A 97 -8.52 0.45 -14.87
CA LEU A 97 -7.85 1.46 -15.69
C LEU A 97 -6.37 1.12 -15.77
N VAL A 98 -5.78 1.14 -16.96
CA VAL A 98 -4.36 0.83 -17.17
C VAL A 98 -3.70 2.02 -17.86
N SER A 99 -2.47 2.36 -17.44
CA SER A 99 -1.74 3.46 -18.05
C SER A 99 -1.40 3.17 -19.52
N GLU A 100 -1.51 4.20 -20.36
CA GLU A 100 -1.18 4.08 -21.78
C GLU A 100 0.33 3.84 -21.95
N GLN A 101 1.14 4.61 -21.22
CA GLN A 101 2.59 4.46 -21.16
C GLN A 101 3.06 3.64 -19.95
N ALA A 102 4.23 3.04 -20.07
CA ALA A 102 4.96 2.48 -18.95
C ALA A 102 5.59 3.58 -18.07
N LEU A 103 5.95 3.22 -16.84
CA LEU A 103 6.77 4.05 -15.96
C LEU A 103 8.13 4.37 -16.61
N PRO A 104 8.70 5.56 -16.38
CA PRO A 104 10.06 5.91 -16.84
C PRO A 104 11.09 4.93 -16.25
N GLU A 105 12.26 4.78 -16.86
CA GLU A 105 13.33 3.90 -16.34
C GLU A 105 13.80 4.24 -14.92
N GLY A 106 14.30 3.22 -14.22
CA GLY A 106 14.67 3.29 -12.79
C GLY A 106 13.77 2.44 -11.89
N ASN A 107 13.93 2.64 -10.57
CA ASN A 107 13.30 1.80 -9.55
C ASN A 107 12.57 2.57 -8.43
N ALA A 108 12.77 3.89 -8.36
CA ALA A 108 12.26 4.71 -7.28
C ALA A 108 12.00 6.15 -7.75
N TRP A 109 10.74 6.60 -7.69
CA TRP A 109 10.38 7.98 -8.02
C TRP A 109 9.28 8.51 -7.11
N PRO A 110 9.24 9.83 -6.84
CA PRO A 110 8.04 10.42 -6.26
C PRO A 110 6.87 10.28 -7.24
N ALA A 111 5.69 10.04 -6.71
CA ALA A 111 4.46 10.02 -7.47
C ALA A 111 3.40 10.91 -6.83
N VAL A 112 2.68 11.61 -7.69
CA VAL A 112 1.43 12.30 -7.36
C VAL A 112 0.33 11.59 -8.12
N VAL A 113 -0.51 10.86 -7.39
CA VAL A 113 -1.67 10.16 -7.92
C VAL A 113 -2.89 11.06 -7.71
N GLN A 114 -3.58 11.37 -8.80
CA GLN A 114 -4.82 12.14 -8.76
C GLN A 114 -5.96 11.26 -9.29
N ILE A 115 -7.01 11.13 -8.49
CA ILE A 115 -8.22 10.38 -8.85
C ILE A 115 -9.41 11.31 -8.71
N ARG A 116 -10.22 11.38 -9.76
CA ARG A 116 -11.49 12.10 -9.79
C ARG A 116 -12.63 11.10 -9.91
N ALA A 117 -13.72 11.30 -9.18
CA ALA A 117 -14.93 10.48 -9.30
C ALA A 117 -15.58 10.63 -10.69
N SER A 118 -15.47 11.81 -11.29
CA SER A 118 -15.86 12.16 -12.65
C SER A 118 -14.95 13.28 -13.21
N ALA A 119 -15.00 13.55 -14.51
CA ALA A 119 -14.15 14.58 -15.15
C ALA A 119 -14.22 15.97 -14.49
N GLU A 120 -15.39 16.34 -13.97
CA GLU A 120 -15.67 17.65 -13.35
C GLU A 120 -15.40 17.69 -11.84
N SER A 121 -15.23 16.53 -11.20
CA SER A 121 -15.02 16.45 -9.76
C SER A 121 -13.62 16.92 -9.34
N LYS A 122 -13.52 17.45 -8.12
CA LYS A 122 -12.23 17.82 -7.53
C LYS A 122 -11.35 16.57 -7.40
N PRO A 123 -10.05 16.66 -7.75
CA PRO A 123 -9.16 15.52 -7.61
C PRO A 123 -8.88 15.24 -6.14
N MET A 124 -8.99 13.98 -5.77
CA MET A 124 -8.37 13.43 -4.59
C MET A 124 -6.89 13.16 -4.91
N VAL A 125 -5.99 13.56 -4.03
CA VAL A 125 -4.53 13.51 -4.29
C VAL A 125 -3.85 12.65 -3.24
N GLU A 126 -3.15 11.60 -3.69
CA GLU A 126 -2.24 10.81 -2.87
C GLU A 126 -0.81 11.01 -3.37
N LYS A 127 0.14 11.16 -2.45
CA LYS A 127 1.56 11.29 -2.77
C LYS A 127 2.34 10.20 -2.06
N PHE A 128 3.18 9.48 -2.79
CA PHE A 128 4.06 8.46 -2.23
C PHE A 128 5.23 8.19 -3.19
N MET A 129 6.25 7.48 -2.71
CA MET A 129 7.34 6.98 -3.55
C MET A 129 6.90 5.67 -4.21
N ILE A 130 6.94 5.61 -5.54
CA ILE A 130 6.88 4.34 -6.28
C ILE A 130 8.28 3.74 -6.19
N ASN A 131 8.52 2.95 -5.13
CA ASN A 131 9.74 2.16 -4.98
C ASN A 131 9.43 0.70 -5.31
N LEU A 132 10.04 0.18 -6.38
CA LEU A 132 9.80 -1.18 -6.88
C LEU A 132 10.78 -2.21 -6.30
N ALA A 133 11.69 -1.81 -5.41
CA ALA A 133 12.47 -2.77 -4.63
C ALA A 133 11.53 -3.69 -3.86
N ILE A 134 11.95 -4.94 -3.62
CA ILE A 134 11.14 -5.93 -2.91
C ILE A 134 11.45 -5.87 -1.43
N CYS A 135 10.42 -5.61 -0.62
CA CYS A 135 10.49 -5.67 0.83
C CYS A 135 10.92 -7.07 1.27
N SER A 136 11.97 -7.17 2.08
CA SER A 136 12.46 -8.45 2.62
C SER A 136 11.47 -9.12 3.58
N GLY A 137 10.58 -8.34 4.22
CA GLY A 137 9.53 -8.81 5.11
C GLY A 137 8.31 -9.36 4.37
N CYS A 138 7.49 -8.49 3.79
CA CYS A 138 6.22 -8.88 3.16
C CYS A 138 6.33 -9.35 1.70
N LYS A 139 7.53 -9.31 1.11
CA LYS A 139 7.81 -9.71 -0.29
C LYS A 139 7.02 -8.94 -1.35
N ARG A 140 6.46 -7.78 -0.99
CA ARG A 140 5.82 -6.84 -1.90
C ARG A 140 6.82 -5.79 -2.36
N ALA A 141 6.53 -5.12 -3.47
CA ALA A 141 7.23 -3.89 -3.81
C ALA A 141 7.08 -2.87 -2.67
N GLU A 142 8.13 -2.09 -2.38
CA GLU A 142 8.16 -1.19 -1.22
C GLU A 142 7.03 -0.16 -1.23
N TYR A 143 6.58 0.29 -2.41
CA TYR A 143 5.42 1.18 -2.50
C TYR A 143 4.11 0.57 -1.94
N ALA A 144 4.03 -0.76 -1.86
CA ALA A 144 2.91 -1.55 -1.35
C ALA A 144 3.27 -2.34 -0.08
N CYS A 145 4.39 -2.01 0.58
CA CYS A 145 4.84 -2.67 1.80
C CYS A 145 3.84 -2.48 2.95
N THR A 146 3.48 -3.56 3.65
CA THR A 146 2.54 -3.55 4.78
C THR A 146 3.20 -3.71 6.15
N CYS A 147 4.53 -3.86 6.19
CA CYS A 147 5.26 -4.21 7.41
C CYS A 147 5.44 -3.03 8.38
N GLY A 148 5.03 -1.81 8.01
CA GLY A 148 5.00 -0.65 8.91
C GLY A 148 6.36 -0.11 9.33
N HIS A 149 7.44 -0.55 8.69
CA HIS A 149 8.76 0.08 8.83
C HIS A 149 8.89 1.26 7.87
N SER A 150 9.66 2.26 8.29
CA SER A 150 10.04 3.39 7.46
C SER A 150 10.99 2.92 6.36
N HIS A 151 10.77 3.38 5.12
CA HIS A 151 11.59 3.09 3.94
C HIS A 151 12.01 4.39 3.25
#